data_AF-A0A8T3TYJ9-F1
#
_entry.id   AF-A0A8T3TYJ9-F1
#
_cell.length_a   1.000
_cell.length_b   1.000
_cell.length_c   1.000
_cell.angle_alpha   90.00
_cell.angle_beta   90.00
_cell.angle_gamma   90.00
#
_symmetry.space_group_name_H-M   'P 1'
#
loop_
_entity.id
_entity.type
_entity.pdbx_description
1 polymer ?
#
loop_
_entity_poly.entity_id
_entity_poly.type
_entity_poly.pdbx_seq_one_letter_code
_entity_poly.pdbx_strand_id
1 'polypeptide(L)' 'MVLINKCPKCQGTLVFANNLDHEEELSCINCGLSTPTMDNFHKLSGNEMIMMLEDKFNSYNKARVVSKS' A
#
# COMPACT_ATOMS: atom_id res chain seq x y z
N MET A 1 -15.24 -2.70 10.99
CA MET A 1 -13.83 -2.24 11.06
C MET A 1 -12.97 -3.31 10.40
N VAL A 2 -12.48 -3.08 9.19
CA VAL A 2 -11.62 -4.03 8.45
C VAL A 2 -10.18 -3.73 8.86
N LEU A 3 -9.60 -4.55 9.73
CA LEU A 3 -8.19 -4.51 10.07
C LEU A 3 -7.41 -5.26 8.98
N ILE A 4 -6.81 -4.52 8.04
CA ILE A 4 -5.89 -5.10 7.06
C ILE A 4 -4.56 -5.33 7.75
N ASN A 5 -4.46 -6.45 8.46
CA ASN A 5 -3.37 -6.72 9.39
C ASN A 5 -2.08 -7.23 8.73
N LYS A 6 -1.96 -7.29 7.40
CA LYS A 6 -0.76 -7.84 6.75
C LYS A 6 -0.36 -7.09 5.48
N CYS A 7 0.71 -6.30 5.60
CA CYS A 7 1.44 -5.76 4.46
C CYS A 7 1.98 -6.90 3.57
N PRO A 8 1.78 -6.88 2.24
CA PRO A 8 2.25 -7.97 1.37
C PRO A 8 3.78 -8.08 1.30
N LYS A 9 4.52 -7.00 1.61
CA LYS A 9 5.98 -6.98 1.56
C LYS A 9 6.66 -7.58 2.80
N CYS A 10 6.14 -7.28 4.00
CA CYS A 10 6.80 -7.65 5.25
C CYS A 10 5.86 -8.27 6.30
N GLN A 11 4.59 -8.50 5.96
CA GLN A 11 3.54 -8.96 6.86
C GLN A 11 3.30 -8.06 8.09
N GLY A 12 3.85 -6.84 8.08
CA GLY A 12 3.65 -5.84 9.13
C GLY A 12 2.29 -5.14 9.06
N THR A 13 2.04 -4.26 10.01
CA THR A 13 0.78 -3.53 10.12
C THR A 13 0.65 -2.44 9.06
N LEU A 14 -0.54 -2.33 8.47
CA LEU A 14 -0.92 -1.24 7.57
C LEU A 14 -1.80 -0.24 8.34
N VAL A 15 -1.54 1.04 8.16
CA VAL A 15 -2.26 2.14 8.81
C VAL A 15 -2.58 3.22 7.79
N PHE A 16 -3.67 3.94 8.00
CA PHE A 16 -3.93 5.17 7.26
C PHE A 16 -3.09 6.29 7.85
N ALA A 17 -2.36 6.99 7.00
CA ALA A 17 -1.54 8.14 7.33
C ALA A 17 -1.82 9.27 6.36
N ASN A 18 -1.63 10.52 6.77
CA ASN A 18 -1.69 11.65 5.86
C ASN A 18 -0.28 11.93 5.33
N ASN A 19 -0.14 12.07 4.02
CA ASN A 19 1.12 12.48 3.40
C ASN A 19 1.38 13.99 3.60
N LEU A 20 2.52 14.48 3.11
CA LEU A 20 2.90 15.90 3.21
C LEU A 20 1.91 16.84 2.49
N ASP A 21 1.18 16.31 1.51
CA ASP A 21 0.16 17.02 0.72
C ASP A 21 -1.24 16.95 1.37
N HIS A 22 -1.33 16.42 2.60
CA HIS A 22 -2.58 16.21 3.36
C HIS A 22 -3.56 15.23 2.71
N GLU A 23 -3.08 14.40 1.79
CA GLU A 23 -3.86 13.30 1.23
C GLU A 23 -3.72 12.05 2.11
N GLU A 24 -4.81 11.31 2.25
CA GLU A 24 -4.83 10.04 2.97
C GLU A 24 -4.09 8.97 2.14
N GLU A 25 -3.22 8.20 2.79
CA GLU A 25 -2.49 7.08 2.21
C GLU A 25 -2.54 5.86 3.13
N LEU A 26 -2.63 4.66 2.55
CA LEU A 26 -2.46 3.42 3.30
C LEU A 26 -0.97 3.05 3.30
N SER A 27 -0.33 3.06 4.46
CA SER A 27 1.12 2.88 4.63
C SER A 27 1.46 1.76 5.63
N CYS A 28 2.53 1.02 5.36
CA CYS A 28 3.05 0.01 6.28
C CYS A 28 4.11 0.60 7.21
N ILE A 29 3.86 0.53 8.52
CA ILE A 29 4.76 1.06 9.55
C ILE A 29 6.13 0.38 9.58
N ASN A 30 6.23 -0.88 9.15
CA ASN A 30 7.47 -1.65 9.24
C ASN A 30 8.40 -1.46 8.03
N CYS A 31 7.86 -1.29 6.83
CA CYS A 31 8.65 -1.32 5.59
C CYS A 31 8.45 -0.13 4.65
N GLY A 32 7.60 0.83 5.06
CA GLY A 32 7.33 2.05 4.31
C GLY A 32 6.62 1.85 2.98
N LEU A 33 6.03 0.67 2.73
CA LEU A 33 5.19 0.47 1.55
C LEU A 33 3.91 1.30 1.72
N SER A 34 3.70 2.30 0.87
CA SER A 34 2.48 3.10 0.88
C SER A 34 1.79 3.15 -0.48
N THR A 35 0.48 3.42 -0.43
CA THR A 35 -0.34 3.72 -1.61
C THR A 35 -1.33 4.82 -1.26
N PRO A 36 -1.49 5.85 -2.12
CA PRO A 36 -2.50 6.88 -1.89
C PRO A 36 -3.89 6.26 -1.90
N THR A 37 -4.78 6.76 -1.04
CA THR A 37 -6.19 6.39 -1.06
C THR A 37 -6.90 7.25 -2.09
N MET A 38 -7.35 6.65 -3.20
CA MET A 38 -8.19 7.34 -4.19
C MET A 38 -9.61 7.59 -3.67
N ASP A 39 -10.41 8.41 -4.36
CA ASP A 39 -11.78 8.80 -3.98
C ASP A 39 -12.76 7.64 -3.69
N ASN A 40 -12.43 6.42 -4.12
CA ASN A 40 -13.23 5.21 -3.89
C ASN A 40 -12.55 4.20 -2.95
N PHE A 41 -11.45 4.55 -2.31
CA PHE A 41 -10.72 3.66 -1.43
C PHE A 41 -11.61 3.13 -0.30
N HIS A 42 -12.41 4.00 0.32
CA HIS A 42 -13.39 3.64 1.36
C HIS A 42 -14.50 2.68 0.88
N LYS A 43 -14.65 2.49 -0.43
CA LYS A 43 -15.60 1.54 -1.04
C LYS A 43 -14.97 0.19 -1.36
N LEU A 44 -13.64 0.08 -1.27
CA LEU A 44 -12.94 -1.18 -1.50
C LEU A 44 -13.16 -2.14 -0.32
N SER A 45 -13.37 -3.40 -0.64
CA SER A 45 -13.28 -4.49 0.32
C SER A 45 -11.82 -4.68 0.77
N GLY A 46 -11.61 -5.31 1.93
CA GLY A 46 -10.26 -5.61 2.42
C GLY A 46 -9.41 -6.42 1.43
N ASN A 47 -10.03 -7.30 0.63
CA ASN A 47 -9.32 -8.08 -0.39
C ASN A 47 -8.87 -7.21 -1.58
N GLU A 48 -9.70 -6.27 -2.03
CA GLU A 48 -9.34 -5.34 -3.11
C GLU A 48 -8.19 -4.41 -2.70
N MET A 49 -8.17 -3.97 -1.44
CA MET A 49 -7.06 -3.21 -0.89
C MET A 49 -5.76 -4.02 -0.87
N ILE A 50 -5.81 -5.32 -0.52
CA ILE A 50 -4.64 -6.21 -0.55
C ILE A 50 -4.13 -6.38 -1.99
N MET A 51 -5.00 -6.65 -2.95
CA MET A 51 -4.62 -6.80 -4.36
C MET A 51 -3.93 -5.54 -4.89
N MET A 52 -4.43 -4.36 -4.53
CA MET A 52 -3.82 -3.09 -4.94
C MET A 52 -2.42 -2.89 -4.35
N LEU A 53 -2.22 -3.28 -3.08
CA LEU A 53 -0.91 -3.23 -2.43
C LEU A 53 0.07 -4.25 -3.03
N GLU A 54 -0.40 -5.44 -3.39
CA GLU A 54 0.40 -6.45 -4.09
C GLU A 54 0.83 -5.98 -5.47
N ASP A 55 -0.07 -5.37 -6.23
CA ASP A 55 0.25 -4.82 -7.56
C ASP A 55 1.27 -3.67 -7.47
N LYS A 56 1.12 -2.77 -6.49
CA LYS A 56 2.12 -1.75 -6.17
C LYS A 56 3.47 -2.38 -5.85
N PHE A 57 3.52 -3.38 -4.98
CA PHE A 57 4.77 -4.06 -4.62
C PHE A 57 5.44 -4.72 -5.83
N ASN A 58 4.65 -5.40 -6.68
CA ASN A 58 5.14 -6.02 -7.91
C ASN A 58 5.68 -4.97 -8.90
N SER A 59 5.00 -3.83 -9.02
CA SER A 59 5.43 -2.70 -9.85
C SER A 59 6.75 -2.09 -9.34
N TYR A 60 6.91 -1.91 -8.02
CA TYR A 60 8.18 -1.49 -7.42
C TYR A 60 9.31 -2.46 -7.71
N ASN A 61 9.07 -3.77 -7.60
CA ASN A 61 10.08 -4.78 -7.91
C ASN A 61 10.47 -4.76 -9.39
N LYS A 62 9.50 -4.63 -10.31
CA LYS A 62 9.78 -4.52 -11.76
C LYS A 62 10.60 -3.27 -12.09
N ALA A 63 10.24 -2.11 -11.53
CA ALA A 63 10.98 -0.87 -11.75
C ALA A 63 12.43 -0.94 -11.23
N ARG A 64 12.67 -1.63 -10.11
CA ARG A 64 14.01 -1.82 -9.54
C ARG A 64 14.89 -2.78 -10.36
N VAL A 65 14.30 -3.69 -11.12
CA VAL A 65 15.04 -4.60 -12.02
C VAL A 65 15.53 -3.85 -13.26
N VAL A 66 14.73 -2.93 -13.81
CA VAL A 66 15.10 -2.16 -15.02
C VAL A 66 16.24 -1.16 -14.74
N SER A 67 16.33 -0.63 -13.52
CA SER A 67 17.34 0.38 -13.13
C SER A 67 18.70 -0.21 -12.73
N LYS A 68 18.88 -1.54 -12.82
CA LYS A 68 20.16 -2.24 -12.58
C LYS A 68 20.84 -2.76 -13.85
N SER A 69 20.32 -2.44 -15.03
CA SER A 69 20.90 -2.81 -16.33
C SER A 69 21.80 -1.73 -16.89
#